data_AF-A0A3D2GNX9-F1
#
_entry.id   AF-A0A3D2GNX9-F1
#
_cell.length_a   1.000
_cell.length_b   1.000
_cell.length_c   1.000
_cell.angle_alpha   90.00
_cell.angle_beta   90.00
_cell.angle_gamma   90.00
#
_symmetry.space_group_name_H-M   'P 1'
#
loop_
_entity.id
_entity.type
_entity.pdbx_description
1 polymer ?
#
loop_
_entity_poly.entity_id
_entity_poly.type
_entity_poly.pdbx_seq_one_letter_code
_entity_poly.pdbx_strand_id
1 'polypeptide(L)'
;AERLKVIPQLSDTIADLGIVMTPSARTALETGFGNDARGDDRFDSFVGALGLYAVHSCKRPAPVPGEPIFRTIEGWILGQALP
;
A
#
# COMPACT_ATOMS: atom_id res chain seq x y z
N ALA A 1 -9.36 -9.64 13.52
CA ALA A 1 -10.65 -10.06 12.94
C ALA A 1 -11.08 -9.13 11.81
N GLU A 2 -11.16 -7.81 12.02
CA GLU A 2 -11.55 -6.85 10.96
C GLU A 2 -10.60 -6.86 9.74
N ARG A 3 -9.28 -6.86 9.95
CA ARG A 3 -8.29 -6.93 8.85
C ARG A 3 -8.47 -8.13 7.93
N LEU A 4 -8.93 -9.27 8.46
CA LEU A 4 -9.15 -10.48 7.67
C LEU A 4 -10.30 -10.30 6.67
N LYS A 5 -11.27 -9.42 6.97
CA LYS A 5 -12.42 -9.17 6.09
C LYS A 5 -12.04 -8.49 4.78
N VAL A 6 -10.92 -7.76 4.76
CA VAL A 6 -10.45 -6.99 3.59
C VAL A 6 -9.35 -7.72 2.81
N ILE A 7 -8.87 -8.87 3.29
CA ILE A 7 -7.85 -9.69 2.62
C ILE A 7 -8.27 -10.13 1.21
N PRO A 8 -9.52 -10.53 0.94
CA PRO A 8 -9.93 -10.90 -0.42
C PRO A 8 -9.72 -9.76 -1.42
N GLN A 9 -10.22 -8.56 -1.11
CA GLN A 9 -10.07 -7.38 -1.98
C GLN A 9 -8.61 -6.95 -2.13
N LEU A 10 -7.80 -7.09 -1.06
CA LEU A 10 -6.36 -6.87 -1.11
C LEU A 10 -5.65 -7.87 -2.02
N SER A 11 -6.06 -9.13 -1.99
CA SER A 11 -5.47 -10.18 -2.82
C SER A 11 -5.75 -9.94 -4.31
N ASP A 12 -6.97 -9.52 -4.63
CA ASP A 12 -7.35 -9.10 -5.99
C ASP A 12 -6.50 -7.89 -6.44
N THR A 13 -6.35 -6.88 -5.57
CA THR A 13 -5.53 -5.69 -5.87
C THR A 13 -4.07 -6.07 -6.12
N ILE A 14 -3.49 -6.97 -5.33
CA ILE A 14 -2.11 -7.46 -5.50
C ILE A 14 -1.95 -8.15 -6.86
N ALA A 15 -2.94 -8.97 -7.26
CA ALA A 15 -2.94 -9.65 -8.55
C ALA A 15 -3.06 -8.67 -9.72
N ASP A 16 -3.96 -7.69 -9.63
CA ASP A 16 -4.16 -6.64 -10.66
C ASP A 16 -2.92 -5.75 -10.84
N LEU A 17 -2.17 -5.53 -9.76
CA LEU A 17 -0.89 -4.83 -9.78
C LEU A 17 0.27 -5.71 -10.28
N GLY A 18 0.06 -7.00 -10.50
CA GLY A 18 1.09 -7.94 -10.95
C GLY A 18 2.20 -8.18 -9.92
N ILE A 19 1.92 -7.96 -8.62
CA ILE A 19 2.91 -8.08 -7.55
C ILE A 19 3.10 -9.56 -7.19
N VAL A 20 4.35 -10.02 -7.24
CA VAL A 20 4.73 -11.35 -6.75
C VAL A 20 5.17 -11.25 -5.29
N MET A 21 4.37 -11.81 -4.39
CA MET A 21 4.69 -11.84 -2.96
C MET A 21 5.66 -12.96 -2.61
N THR A 22 6.56 -12.68 -1.66
CA THR A 22 7.33 -13.73 -0.98
C THR A 22 6.41 -14.61 -0.13
N PRO A 23 6.83 -15.85 0.22
CA PRO A 23 6.03 -16.71 1.10
C PRO A 23 5.72 -16.06 2.45
N SER A 24 6.68 -15.36 3.05
CA SER A 24 6.48 -14.69 4.34
C SER A 24 5.46 -13.55 4.27
N ALA A 25 5.47 -12.75 3.20
CA ALA A 25 4.48 -11.70 2.98
C ALA A 25 3.08 -12.28 2.76
N ARG A 26 2.98 -13.40 2.03
CA ARG A 26 1.73 -14.14 1.84
C ARG A 26 1.16 -14.65 3.16
N THR A 27 1.98 -15.29 3.98
CA THR A 27 1.56 -15.74 5.31
C THR A 27 1.13 -14.58 6.20
N ALA A 28 1.85 -13.46 6.17
CA ALA A 28 1.45 -12.27 6.92
C ALA A 28 0.07 -11.74 6.47
N LEU A 29 -0.18 -11.68 5.16
CA LEU A 29 -1.48 -11.31 4.60
C LEU A 29 -2.59 -12.26 5.07
N GLU A 30 -2.42 -13.57 4.87
CA GLU A 30 -3.43 -14.59 5.20
C GLU A 30 -3.73 -14.67 6.71
N THR A 31 -2.74 -14.37 7.56
CA THR A 31 -2.91 -14.33 9.01
C THR A 31 -3.37 -12.97 9.54
N GLY A 32 -3.59 -11.98 8.67
CA GLY A 32 -4.01 -10.63 9.05
C GLY A 32 -2.97 -9.89 9.89
N PHE A 33 -1.69 -10.14 9.62
CA PHE A 33 -0.51 -9.49 10.24
C PHE A 33 -0.37 -9.75 11.75
N GLY A 34 -0.90 -10.88 12.23
CA GLY A 34 -0.86 -11.29 13.62
C GLY A 34 -1.92 -10.60 14.49
N ASN A 35 -2.03 -11.04 15.75
CA ASN A 35 -3.04 -10.54 16.71
C ASN A 35 -2.43 -9.76 17.88
N ASP A 36 -1.15 -9.37 17.77
CA ASP A 36 -0.52 -8.50 18.76
C ASP A 36 -0.88 -7.02 18.53
N ALA A 37 -0.48 -6.16 19.48
CA ALA A 37 -0.78 -4.74 19.46
C ALA A 37 -0.18 -3.97 18.27
N ARG A 38 0.73 -4.57 17.49
CA ARG A 38 1.38 -3.98 16.32
C ARG A 38 0.83 -4.53 15.00
N GLY A 39 -0.18 -5.41 15.05
CA GLY A 39 -0.78 -6.00 13.86
C GLY A 39 -1.40 -4.97 12.92
N ASP A 40 -2.00 -3.91 13.48
CA ASP A 40 -2.56 -2.80 12.71
C ASP A 40 -1.46 -1.98 12.03
N ASP A 41 -0.42 -1.57 12.75
CA ASP A 41 0.71 -0.82 12.16
C ASP A 41 1.35 -1.56 10.97
N ARG A 42 1.52 -2.88 11.10
CA ARG A 42 2.08 -3.71 10.01
C ARG A 42 1.14 -3.78 8.82
N PHE A 43 -0.16 -3.92 9.07
CA PHE A 43 -1.17 -3.93 8.02
C PHE A 43 -1.23 -2.59 7.30
N ASP A 44 -1.29 -1.48 8.03
CA ASP A 44 -1.36 -0.12 7.48
C ASP A 44 -0.11 0.21 6.66
N SER A 45 1.07 -0.19 7.14
CA SER A 45 2.32 -0.05 6.39
C SER A 45 2.29 -0.84 5.08
N PHE A 46 1.76 -2.06 5.10
CA PHE A 46 1.64 -2.90 3.90
C PHE A 46 0.65 -2.31 2.89
N VAL A 47 -0.52 -1.87 3.34
CA VAL A 47 -1.52 -1.19 2.50
C VAL A 47 -0.96 0.10 1.92
N GLY A 48 -0.26 0.89 2.73
CA GLY A 48 0.44 2.09 2.28
C GLY A 48 1.42 1.78 1.15
N ALA A 49 2.30 0.79 1.34
CA ALA A 49 3.26 0.37 0.32
C ALA A 49 2.60 -0.07 -1.00
N LEU A 50 1.50 -0.83 -0.94
CA LEU A 50 0.71 -1.20 -2.12
C LEU A 50 0.13 0.03 -2.83
N GLY A 51 -0.38 1.00 -2.06
CA GLY A 51 -0.88 2.26 -2.59
C GLY A 51 0.20 3.05 -3.34
N LEU A 52 1.42 3.13 -2.79
CA LEU A 52 2.55 3.79 -3.44
C LEU A 52 2.94 3.09 -4.75
N TYR A 53 3.00 1.76 -4.73
CA TYR A 53 3.29 0.99 -5.93
C TYR A 53 2.23 1.17 -7.02
N ALA A 54 0.95 1.21 -6.65
CA ALA A 54 -0.15 1.43 -7.60
C ALA A 54 -0.07 2.80 -8.28
N VAL A 55 0.32 3.83 -7.55
CA VAL A 55 0.56 5.18 -8.08
C VAL A 55 1.77 5.19 -9.01
N HIS A 56 2.90 4.65 -8.55
CA HIS A 56 4.13 4.57 -9.35
C HIS A 56 3.91 3.80 -10.66
N SER A 57 3.09 2.76 -10.64
CA SER A 57 2.80 1.93 -11.82
C SER A 57 1.77 2.55 -12.77
N CYS A 58 1.34 3.80 -12.52
CA CYS A 58 0.25 4.49 -13.23
C CYS A 58 -1.07 3.72 -13.27
N LYS A 59 -1.26 2.72 -12.39
CA LYS A 59 -2.48 1.92 -12.29
C LYS A 59 -3.57 2.64 -11.49
N ARG A 60 -3.18 3.67 -10.73
CA ARG A 60 -4.10 4.57 -10.03
C ARG A 60 -3.60 6.01 -10.16
N PRO A 61 -4.42 6.97 -10.63
CA PRO A 61 -4.04 8.37 -10.56
C PRO A 61 -3.89 8.78 -9.08
N ALA A 62 -2.80 9.44 -8.74
CA ALA A 62 -2.64 10.04 -7.42
C ALA A 62 -3.53 11.31 -7.36
N PRO A 63 -4.54 11.37 -6.48
CA PRO A 63 -5.21 12.63 -6.19
C PRO A 63 -4.27 13.47 -5.33
N VAL A 64 -3.31 14.13 -5.96
CA VAL A 64 -2.45 15.09 -5.26
C VAL A 64 -3.28 16.36 -5.05
N PRO A 65 -3.44 16.85 -3.81
CA PRO A 65 -4.02 18.16 -3.60
C PRO A 65 -3.30 19.20 -4.47
N GLY A 66 -4.05 20.12 -5.09
CA GLY A 66 -3.49 21.09 -6.04
C GLY A 66 -2.44 22.02 -5.43
N GLU A 67 -2.48 22.16 -4.10
CA GLU A 67 -1.60 23.02 -3.31
C GLU A 67 -0.12 22.61 -3.43
N PRO A 68 0.77 23.54 -3.79
CA PRO A 68 2.20 23.26 -4.01
C PRO A 68 2.91 22.60 -2.82
N ILE A 69 2.47 22.87 -1.58
CA ILE A 69 3.11 22.36 -0.35
C ILE A 69 3.11 20.83 -0.28
N PHE A 70 2.05 20.16 -0.76
CA PHE A 70 1.97 18.71 -0.76
C PHE A 70 2.94 18.09 -1.76
N ARG A 71 3.18 18.74 -2.91
CA ARG A 71 4.20 18.28 -3.86
C ARG A 71 5.61 18.41 -3.29
N THR A 72 5.87 19.45 -2.51
CA THR A 72 7.19 19.64 -1.87
C THR A 72 7.47 18.59 -0.79
N ILE A 73 6.45 18.18 -0.03
CA ILE A 73 6.62 17.25 1.11
C ILE A 73 6.44 15.78 0.68
N GLU A 74 5.46 15.49 -0.18
CA GLU A 74 5.08 14.12 -0.58
C GLU A 74 5.44 13.80 -2.04
N GLY A 75 5.99 14.75 -2.80
CA GLY A 75 6.36 14.54 -4.20
C GLY A 75 7.35 13.38 -4.41
N TRP A 76 8.21 13.12 -3.42
CA TRP A 76 9.15 11.99 -3.45
C TRP A 76 8.44 10.62 -3.49
N ILE A 77 7.28 10.51 -2.84
CA ILE A 77 6.42 9.32 -2.86
C ILE A 77 5.88 9.08 -4.28
N LEU A 78 5.68 10.16 -5.03
CA LEU A 78 5.08 10.17 -6.36
C LEU A 78 6.11 10.15 -7.49
N GLY A 79 7.40 9.96 -7.18
CA GLY A 79 8.48 10.03 -8.16
C GLY A 79 8.69 11.41 -8.78
N GLN A 80 8.16 12.48 -8.16
CA GLN A 80 8.44 13.85 -8.57
C GLN A 80 9.78 14.23 -7.95
N ALA A 81 10.82 14.35 -8.79
CA ALA A 81 12.08 14.91 -8.35
C ALA A 81 11.83 16.33 -7.84
N LEU A 82 12.31 16.63 -6.63
CA LEU A 82 12.44 18.02 -6.20
C LEU A 82 13.32 18.74 -7.24
N PRO A 83 12.94 19.95 -7.69
CA PRO A 83 13.75 20.73 -8.60
C PRO A 83 15.15 21.03 -8.02
#